data_AF-X1T0D7-F1
#
_entry.id   AF-X1T0D7-F1
#
_cell.length_a   1.000
_cell.length_b   1.000
_cell.length_c   1.000
_cell.angle_alpha   90.00
_cell.angle_beta   90.00
_cell.angle_gamma   90.00
#
_symmetry.space_group_name_H-M   'P 1'
#
loop_
_entity.id
_entity.type
_entity.pdbx_description
1 polymer ?
#
loop_
_entity_poly.entity_id
_entity_poly.type
_entity_poly.pdbx_seq_one_letter_code
_entity_poly.pdbx_strand_id
1 'polypeptide(L)'
;MEDKIVDIFEKPFRPLEALSKAELQDETQRWRNVWTWLEPETQKWLTDINKEVSVTKRNYKVIQGLMGQPHFELVSIDVEWVERIYNYSRGEATYEHKTTTVKLSEMNDFSFIHGKEVKSEQYDGKPPELTDEELDHINLQKEEVNA
;
A
#
# COMPACT_ATOMS: atom_id res chain seq x y z
N MET A 1 7.84 -15.87 25.12
CA MET A 1 6.75 -14.88 25.16
C MET A 1 6.09 -15.01 23.81
N GLU A 2 5.05 -15.83 23.72
CA GLU A 2 4.42 -16.15 22.43
C GLU A 2 3.58 -14.97 21.99
N ASP A 3 3.93 -14.43 20.82
CA ASP A 3 3.12 -13.44 20.11
C ASP A 3 1.76 -14.05 19.81
N LYS A 4 0.74 -13.57 20.53
CA LYS A 4 -0.65 -13.81 20.18
C LYS A 4 -0.93 -13.05 18.89
N ILE A 5 -0.83 -13.75 17.77
CA ILE A 5 -1.55 -13.37 16.56
C ILE A 5 -3.03 -13.36 16.97
N VAL A 6 -3.59 -12.16 17.13
CA VAL A 6 -5.01 -11.98 17.38
C VAL A 6 -5.70 -12.38 16.08
N ASP A 7 -6.32 -13.55 16.06
CA ASP A 7 -7.25 -13.94 15.00
C ASP A 7 -8.41 -12.94 14.97
N ILE A 8 -8.34 -11.98 14.04
CA ILE A 8 -9.36 -10.94 13.85
C ILE A 8 -10.64 -11.52 13.19
N PHE A 9 -10.64 -12.79 12.76
CA PHE A 9 -11.70 -13.36 11.91
C PHE A 9 -12.63 -14.40 12.55
N GLU A 10 -12.53 -14.69 13.86
CA GLU A 10 -13.37 -15.71 14.51
C GLU A 10 -14.45 -15.16 15.45
N LYS A 11 -15.34 -14.29 14.94
CA LYS A 11 -16.68 -14.20 15.54
C LYS A 11 -17.73 -14.39 14.46
N PRO A 12 -18.70 -15.31 14.63
CA PRO A 12 -19.90 -15.26 13.79
C PRO A 12 -20.51 -13.88 13.99
N PHE A 13 -20.76 -13.17 12.88
CA PHE A 13 -21.40 -11.86 12.89
C PHE A 13 -22.61 -11.93 13.81
N ARG A 14 -22.59 -11.14 14.90
CA ARG A 14 -23.75 -11.06 15.78
C ARG A 14 -24.87 -10.37 14.97
N PRO A 15 -26.09 -10.95 14.92
CA PRO A 15 -27.21 -10.30 14.24
C PRO A 15 -27.40 -8.88 14.78
N LEU A 16 -27.75 -7.94 13.90
CA LEU A 16 -27.90 -6.52 14.26
C LEU A 16 -28.93 -6.32 15.38
N GLU A 17 -29.91 -7.21 15.48
CA GLU A 17 -30.96 -7.19 16.50
C GLU A 17 -30.43 -7.48 17.91
N ALA A 18 -29.26 -8.11 18.04
CA ALA A 18 -28.65 -8.49 19.31
C ALA A 18 -27.68 -7.43 19.85
N LEU A 19 -27.44 -6.35 19.09
CA LEU A 19 -26.49 -5.30 19.46
C LEU A 19 -27.15 -4.22 20.32
N SER A 20 -26.40 -3.72 21.30
CA SER A 20 -26.83 -2.54 22.04
C SER A 20 -26.84 -1.30 21.15
N LYS A 21 -27.61 -0.28 21.53
CA LYS A 21 -27.66 1.00 20.79
C LYS A 21 -26.28 1.65 20.64
N ALA A 22 -25.40 1.50 21.63
CA ALA A 22 -24.03 2.02 21.59
C ALA A 22 -23.18 1.26 20.56
N GLU A 23 -23.23 -0.08 20.56
CA GLU A 23 -22.51 -0.90 19.58
C GLU A 23 -22.99 -0.64 18.14
N LEU A 24 -24.30 -0.42 17.93
CA LEU A 24 -24.85 -0.06 16.61
C LEU A 24 -24.36 1.30 16.11
N GLN A 25 -24.22 2.28 17.01
CA GLN A 25 -23.66 3.58 16.65
C GLN A 25 -22.19 3.48 16.27
N ASP A 26 -21.41 2.70 17.03
CA ASP A 26 -20.00 2.44 16.72
C ASP A 26 -19.84 1.70 15.40
N GLU A 27 -20.66 0.69 15.14
CA GLU A 27 -20.63 -0.05 13.87
C GLU A 27 -21.03 0.85 12.70
N THR A 28 -22.08 1.66 12.84
CA THR A 28 -22.48 2.64 11.82
C THR A 28 -21.36 3.64 11.54
N GLN A 29 -20.66 4.10 12.59
CA GLN A 29 -19.55 5.02 12.43
C GLN A 29 -18.37 4.37 11.70
N ARG A 30 -18.07 3.10 11.98
CA ARG A 30 -17.05 2.33 11.24
C ARG A 30 -17.41 2.21 9.77
N TRP A 31 -18.66 1.87 9.44
CA TRP A 31 -19.12 1.81 8.06
C TRP A 31 -19.04 3.15 7.34
N ARG A 32 -19.37 4.26 8.02
CA ARG A 32 -19.18 5.62 7.47
C ARG A 32 -17.71 5.93 7.20
N ASN A 33 -16.82 5.56 8.11
CA ASN A 33 -15.38 5.77 7.90
C ASN A 33 -14.88 4.96 6.70
N VAL A 34 -15.28 3.70 6.56
CA VAL A 34 -14.97 2.88 5.38
C VAL A 34 -15.54 3.53 4.12
N TRP A 35 -16.77 4.05 4.17
CA TRP A 35 -17.37 4.75 3.05
C TRP A 35 -16.55 5.97 2.60
N THR A 36 -15.95 6.71 3.54
CA THR A 36 -15.09 7.85 3.22
C THR A 36 -13.75 7.48 2.58
N TRP A 37 -13.30 6.23 2.72
CA TRP A 37 -12.07 5.76 2.07
C TRP A 37 -12.28 5.46 0.59
N LEU A 38 -13.52 5.23 0.18
CA LEU A 38 -13.85 4.97 -1.22
C LEU A 38 -13.79 6.26 -2.02
N GLU A 39 -13.25 6.20 -3.22
CA GLU A 39 -13.27 7.33 -4.14
C GLU A 39 -14.72 7.73 -4.48
N PRO A 40 -14.99 9.03 -4.71
CA PRO A 40 -16.35 9.50 -5.01
C PRO A 40 -17.02 8.80 -6.19
N GLU A 41 -16.23 8.39 -7.19
CA GLU A 41 -16.73 7.64 -8.34
C GLU A 41 -17.21 6.24 -7.94
N THR A 42 -16.42 5.53 -7.11
CA THR A 42 -16.80 4.23 -6.55
C THR A 42 -18.07 4.33 -5.71
N GLN A 43 -18.18 5.36 -4.87
CA GLN A 43 -19.38 5.63 -4.06
C GLN A 43 -20.63 5.82 -4.94
N LYS A 44 -20.50 6.54 -6.06
CA LYS A 44 -21.59 6.75 -7.01
C LYS A 44 -22.07 5.42 -7.60
N TRP A 45 -21.16 4.58 -8.09
CA TRP A 45 -21.51 3.28 -8.64
C TRP A 45 -22.22 2.38 -7.62
N LEU A 46 -21.78 2.39 -6.36
CA LEU A 46 -22.43 1.64 -5.28
C LEU A 46 -23.83 2.19 -4.93
N THR A 47 -24.05 3.50 -5.07
CA THR A 47 -25.36 4.15 -4.81
C THR A 47 -26.37 3.92 -5.95
N ASP A 48 -25.88 3.64 -7.16
CA ASP A 48 -26.71 3.47 -8.36
C ASP A 48 -27.09 2.01 -8.65
N ILE A 49 -26.74 1.07 -7.75
CA ILE A 49 -27.18 -0.33 -7.82
C ILE A 49 -28.72 -0.39 -7.92
N ASN A 50 -29.24 -1.26 -8.78
CA ASN A 50 -30.65 -1.44 -9.11
C ASN A 50 -31.35 -0.25 -9.80
N LYS A 51 -30.61 0.80 -10.22
CA LYS A 51 -31.18 1.85 -11.07
C LYS A 51 -31.20 1.42 -12.54
N GLU A 52 -32.12 1.99 -13.31
CA GLU A 52 -32.17 1.80 -14.76
C GLU A 52 -30.97 2.47 -15.43
N VAL A 53 -30.30 1.73 -16.31
CA VAL A 53 -29.12 2.18 -17.04
C VAL A 53 -29.28 1.89 -18.53
N SER A 54 -28.70 2.77 -19.34
CA SER A 54 -28.59 2.62 -20.79
C SER A 54 -27.12 2.62 -21.18
N VAL A 55 -26.64 1.51 -21.74
CA VAL A 55 -25.24 1.31 -22.12
C VAL A 55 -25.14 1.31 -23.64
N THR A 56 -24.39 2.28 -24.18
CA THR A 56 -24.09 2.33 -25.62
C THR A 56 -22.73 1.69 -25.87
N LYS A 57 -22.71 0.59 -26.61
CA LYS A 57 -21.47 -0.10 -27.02
C LYS A 57 -20.77 0.67 -28.14
N ARG A 58 -19.48 0.38 -28.37
CA ARG A 58 -18.68 0.96 -29.48
C ARG A 58 -19.28 0.74 -30.86
N ASN A 59 -20.08 -0.32 -31.03
CA ASN A 59 -20.81 -0.62 -32.26
C ASN A 59 -22.17 0.09 -32.35
N TYR A 60 -22.40 1.13 -31.53
CA TYR A 60 -23.63 1.91 -31.43
C TYR A 60 -24.88 1.12 -31.00
N LYS A 61 -24.73 -0.14 -30.57
CA LYS A 61 -25.85 -0.88 -29.97
C LYS A 61 -26.11 -0.39 -28.55
N VAL A 62 -27.37 -0.10 -28.26
CA VAL A 62 -27.84 0.32 -26.94
C VAL A 62 -28.42 -0.87 -26.20
N ILE A 63 -28.04 -1.04 -24.93
CA ILE A 63 -28.62 -2.02 -24.00
C ILE A 63 -29.24 -1.26 -22.85
N GLN A 64 -30.51 -1.54 -22.56
CA GLN A 64 -31.22 -1.00 -21.40
C GLN A 64 -31.46 -2.11 -20.39
N GLY A 65 -31.37 -1.80 -19.11
CA GLY A 65 -31.60 -2.75 -18.03
C GLY A 65 -31.36 -2.13 -16.66
N LEU A 66 -31.26 -2.99 -15.64
CA LEU A 66 -30.93 -2.59 -14.27
C LEU A 66 -29.43 -2.76 -14.03
N MET A 67 -28.83 -1.81 -13.31
CA MET A 67 -27.45 -1.91 -12.85
C MET A 67 -27.33 -3.03 -11.80
N GLY A 68 -26.55 -4.06 -12.13
CA GLY A 68 -26.19 -5.13 -11.20
C GLY A 68 -25.09 -4.71 -10.21
N GLN A 69 -24.52 -5.69 -9.51
CA GLN A 69 -23.42 -5.46 -8.57
C GLN A 69 -22.14 -5.05 -9.32
N PRO A 70 -21.52 -3.90 -9.00
CA PRO A 70 -20.25 -3.50 -9.59
C PRO A 70 -19.13 -4.45 -9.12
N HIS A 71 -18.23 -4.79 -10.05
CA HIS A 71 -17.04 -5.59 -9.77
C HIS A 71 -15.83 -4.68 -9.91
N PHE A 72 -15.02 -4.60 -8.86
CA PHE A 72 -13.83 -3.76 -8.83
C PHE A 72 -12.61 -4.67 -8.89
N GLU A 73 -11.72 -4.41 -9.84
CA GLU A 73 -10.45 -5.10 -9.97
C GLU A 73 -9.35 -4.14 -9.55
N LEU A 74 -8.39 -4.63 -8.77
CA LEU A 74 -7.19 -3.88 -8.46
C LEU A 74 -6.38 -3.76 -9.76
N VAL A 75 -5.99 -2.53 -10.13
CA VAL A 75 -5.23 -2.25 -11.37
C VAL A 75 -3.77 -1.90 -11.09
N SER A 76 -3.52 -1.18 -10.00
CA SER A 76 -2.19 -0.75 -9.57
C SER A 76 -2.13 -0.58 -8.06
N ILE A 77 -0.90 -0.54 -7.55
CA ILE A 77 -0.59 -0.27 -6.14
C ILE A 77 0.46 0.83 -6.11
N ASP A 78 0.27 1.83 -5.24
CA ASP A 78 1.28 2.83 -4.95
C ASP A 78 2.18 2.32 -3.82
N VAL A 79 3.49 2.32 -4.07
CA VAL A 79 4.52 1.91 -3.11
C VAL A 79 5.35 3.14 -2.74
N GLU A 80 5.36 3.47 -1.46
CA GLU A 80 6.22 4.50 -0.90
C GLU A 80 7.55 3.90 -0.45
N TRP A 81 8.64 4.56 -0.82
CA TRP A 81 9.99 4.16 -0.45
C TRP A 81 10.88 5.39 -0.21
N VAL A 82 11.97 5.18 0.54
CA VAL A 82 12.90 6.24 0.93
C VAL A 82 14.23 6.01 0.24
N GLU A 83 14.72 7.02 -0.48
CA GLU A 83 16.03 7.00 -1.11
C GLU A 83 17.01 7.87 -0.33
N ARG A 84 18.20 7.34 -0.04
CA ARG A 84 19.30 8.15 0.54
C ARG A 84 20.07 8.80 -0.60
N ILE A 85 19.99 10.12 -0.70
CA ILE A 85 20.73 10.90 -1.68
C ILE A 85 21.84 11.67 -0.97
N TYR A 86 23.07 11.48 -1.43
CA TYR A 86 24.21 12.21 -0.91
C TYR A 86 24.43 13.51 -1.67
N ASN A 87 24.36 14.64 -0.97
CA ASN A 87 24.63 15.94 -1.56
C ASN A 87 26.12 16.28 -1.43
N TYR A 88 26.90 15.98 -2.47
CA TYR A 88 28.34 16.25 -2.52
C TYR A 88 28.71 17.73 -2.32
N SER A 89 27.82 18.67 -2.61
CA SER A 89 28.09 20.10 -2.42
C SER A 89 27.99 20.54 -0.95
N ARG A 90 27.25 19.79 -0.12
CA ARG A 90 27.05 20.09 1.30
C ARG A 90 27.67 19.06 2.25
N GLY A 91 28.11 17.91 1.74
CA GLY A 91 28.66 16.82 2.54
C GLY A 91 27.61 16.08 3.38
N GLU A 92 26.32 16.29 3.11
CA GLU A 92 25.20 15.78 3.90
C GLU A 92 24.42 14.71 3.11
N ALA A 93 23.94 13.69 3.84
CA ALA A 93 22.99 12.72 3.31
C ALA A 93 21.56 13.17 3.64
N THR A 94 20.75 13.32 2.60
CA THR A 94 19.31 13.61 2.70
C THR A 94 18.51 12.38 2.32
N TYR A 95 17.43 12.12 3.04
CA TYR A 95 16.47 11.07 2.71
C TYR A 95 15.30 11.69 1.93
N GLU A 96 15.10 11.23 0.70
CA GLU A 96 13.99 11.67 -0.16
C GLU A 96 12.89 10.61 -0.16
N HIS A 97 11.67 11.02 0.15
CA HIS A 97 10.49 10.17 0.06
C HIS A 97 9.99 10.15 -1.39
N LYS A 98 9.86 8.95 -1.95
CA LYS A 98 9.36 8.74 -3.31
C LYS A 98 8.17 7.79 -3.29
N THR A 99 7.23 8.05 -4.18
CA THR A 99 6.08 7.18 -4.43
C THR A 99 6.20 6.63 -5.84
N THR A 100 6.01 5.33 -6.00
CA THR A 100 6.04 4.67 -7.31
C THR A 100 4.80 3.82 -7.48
N THR A 101 4.04 4.09 -8.54
CA THR A 101 2.87 3.32 -8.93
C THR A 101 3.31 2.08 -9.72
N VAL A 102 2.99 0.90 -9.21
CA VAL A 102 3.28 -0.38 -9.86
C VAL A 102 1.98 -0.97 -10.39
N LYS A 103 1.92 -1.28 -11.68
CA LYS A 103 0.74 -1.93 -12.29
C LYS A 103 0.76 -3.42 -12.00
N LEU A 104 -0.39 -4.04 -11.72
CA LEU A 104 -0.46 -5.48 -11.46
C LEU A 104 0.00 -6.34 -12.65
N SER A 105 -0.16 -5.86 -13.87
CA SER A 105 0.35 -6.53 -15.06
C SER A 105 1.88 -6.66 -15.10
N GLU A 106 2.59 -5.86 -14.30
CA GLU A 106 4.06 -5.82 -14.23
C GLU A 106 4.60 -6.53 -12.96
N MET A 107 3.72 -7.00 -12.06
CA MET A 107 4.10 -7.68 -10.82
C MET A 107 4.25 -9.19 -11.06
N ASN A 108 5.36 -9.75 -10.60
CA ASN A 108 5.59 -11.21 -10.61
C ASN A 108 5.20 -11.88 -9.28
N ASP A 109 5.36 -11.16 -8.16
CA ASP A 109 5.05 -11.65 -6.82
C ASP A 109 4.64 -10.46 -5.93
N PHE A 110 3.77 -10.70 -4.94
CA PHE A 110 3.31 -9.70 -3.99
C PHE A 110 3.19 -10.32 -2.60
N SER A 111 4.02 -9.87 -1.67
CA SER A 111 4.05 -10.36 -0.29
C SER A 111 4.13 -9.20 0.71
N PHE A 112 3.31 -9.23 1.75
CA PHE A 112 3.42 -8.29 2.87
C PHE A 112 4.59 -8.68 3.78
N ILE A 113 5.60 -7.82 3.85
CA ILE A 113 6.73 -7.99 4.77
C ILE A 113 6.32 -7.43 6.13
N HIS A 114 5.98 -8.31 7.06
CA HIS A 114 5.72 -7.95 8.45
C HIS A 114 7.03 -8.04 9.23
N GLY A 115 7.51 -6.94 9.82
CA GLY A 115 8.62 -6.99 10.78
C GLY A 115 9.93 -6.29 10.41
N LYS A 116 10.01 -5.55 9.30
CA LYS A 116 11.06 -4.52 9.17
C LYS A 116 10.51 -3.22 9.74
N GLU A 117 10.81 -2.94 11.02
CA GLU A 117 10.84 -1.55 11.47
C GLU A 117 11.74 -0.80 10.49
N VAL A 118 11.15 0.10 9.70
CA VAL A 118 11.92 1.07 8.93
C VAL A 118 12.52 1.99 9.99
N LYS A 119 13.66 1.59 10.54
CA LYS A 119 14.46 2.45 11.40
C LYS A 119 14.80 3.65 10.55
N SER A 120 14.21 4.79 10.86
CA SER A 120 14.74 6.07 10.43
C SER A 120 16.12 6.17 11.06
N GLU A 121 17.16 5.71 10.36
CA GLU A 121 18.53 5.87 10.81
C GLU A 121 18.84 7.37 10.87
N GLN A 122 18.66 7.96 12.05
CA GLN A 122 19.27 9.23 12.40
C GLN A 122 20.78 8.99 12.43
N TYR A 123 21.45 9.50 11.40
CA TYR A 123 22.89 9.38 11.23
C TYR A 123 23.60 10.31 12.22
N ASP A 124 24.31 9.73 13.19
CA ASP A 124 25.06 10.42 14.26
C ASP A 124 26.38 11.08 13.76
N GLY A 125 26.52 11.30 12.45
CA GLY A 125 27.66 11.99 11.86
C GLY A 125 28.96 11.18 11.77
N LYS A 126 28.99 9.92 12.19
CA LYS A 126 30.19 9.07 12.08
C LYS A 126 30.23 8.33 10.74
N PRO A 127 31.32 8.44 9.96
CA PRO A 127 31.48 7.62 8.75
C PRO A 127 31.27 6.15 9.08
N PRO A 128 30.67 5.36 8.18
CA PRO A 128 30.53 3.93 8.38
C PRO A 128 31.92 3.35 8.64
N GLU A 129 32.10 2.69 9.78
CA GLU A 129 33.29 1.90 10.06
C GLU A 129 33.25 0.73 9.07
N LEU A 130 33.99 0.86 7.97
CA LEU A 130 34.22 -0.25 7.04
C LEU A 130 34.84 -1.39 7.85
N THR A 131 34.29 -2.59 7.71
CA THR A 131 34.92 -3.77 8.32
C THR A 131 36.25 -4.05 7.61
N ASP A 132 37.20 -4.69 8.30
CA ASP A 132 38.51 -5.02 7.72
C ASP A 132 38.38 -5.82 6.41
N GLU A 133 37.32 -6.61 6.28
CA GLU A 133 36.97 -7.37 5.07
C GLU A 133 36.60 -6.47 3.88
N GLU A 134 35.90 -5.35 4.10
CA GLU A 134 35.54 -4.40 3.05
C GLU A 134 36.74 -3.57 2.58
N LEU A 135 37.71 -3.31 3.47
CA LEU A 135 38.97 -2.64 3.14
C LEU A 135 39.88 -3.51 2.26
N ASP A 136 39.93 -4.82 2.52
CA ASP A 136 40.71 -5.77 1.71
C ASP A 136 40.16 -5.87 0.27
N HIS A 137 38.83 -5.87 0.11
CA HIS A 137 38.21 -5.87 -1.22
C HIS A 137 38.48 -4.58 -2.03
N ILE A 138 38.57 -3.43 -1.37
CA ILE A 138 38.90 -2.15 -2.03
C ILE A 138 40.37 -2.11 -2.46
N ASN A 139 41.27 -2.70 -1.69
CA ASN A 139 42.69 -2.75 -2.02
C ASN A 139 42.99 -3.71 -3.19
N LEU A 140 42.33 -4.86 -3.23
CA LEU A 140 42.41 -5.80 -4.36
C LEU A 140 41.99 -5.15 -5.69
N GLN A 141 40.92 -4.35 -5.69
CA GLN A 141 40.46 -3.66 -6.90
C GLN A 141 41.40 -2.53 -7.36
N LYS A 142 42.18 -1.93 -6.46
CA LYS A 142 43.16 -0.89 -6.82
C LYS A 142 44.44 -1.45 -7.42
N GLU A 143 44.81 -2.68 -7.08
CA GLU A 143 45.97 -3.36 -7.67
C GLU A 143 45.67 -3.83 -9.10
N GLU A 144 44.45 -4.31 -9.39
CA GLU A 144 44.05 -4.73 -10.74
C GLU A 144 43.92 -3.57 -11.75
N VAL A 145 43.74 -2.33 -11.28
CA VAL A 145 43.63 -1.14 -12.15
C VAL A 145 44.99 -0.54 -12.51
N ASN A 146 46.06 -0.91 -11.77
CA ASN A 146 47.42 -0.41 -11.98
C ASN A 146 48.41 -1.45 -12.50
N ALA A 147 47.95 -2.67 -12.83
CA ALA A 147 48.71 -3.72 -13.51
C ALA A 147 48.41 -3.71 -15.02
#